data_AF-A0A9D8IT04-F1
#
_entry.id   AF-A0A9D8IT04-F1
#
_cell.length_a   1.000
_cell.length_b   1.000
_cell.length_c   1.000
_cell.angle_alpha   90.00
_cell.angle_beta   90.00
_cell.angle_gamma   90.00
#
_symmetry.space_group_name_H-M   'P 1'
#
loop_
_entity.id
_entity.type
_entity.pdbx_description
1 polymer ?
#
loop_
_entity_poly.entity_id
_entity_poly.type
_entity_poly.pdbx_seq_one_letter_code
_entity_poly.pdbx_strand_id
1 'polypeptide(L)'
;MVALGTTQLSSKGQVVIPEAIRVRLGLNPGCRFVVVASKGTVILKVVEAPDPAAFSALLAEARRSARKAGLRQRDVAESVRRVRGKR
;
A
#
# COMPACT_ATOMS: atom_id res chain seq x y z
N MET A 1 24.16 11.20 -10.37
CA MET A 1 24.48 12.02 -9.18
C MET A 1 23.55 11.63 -8.03
N VAL A 2 23.94 11.82 -6.76
CA VAL A 2 23.09 11.61 -5.57
C VAL A 2 22.51 12.97 -5.16
N ALA A 3 21.22 13.04 -4.84
CA ALA A 3 20.60 14.25 -4.29
C ALA A 3 20.68 14.15 -2.77
N LEU A 4 21.37 15.11 -2.14
CA LEU A 4 21.56 15.16 -0.70
C LEU A 4 20.82 16.38 -0.14
N GLY A 5 20.26 16.23 1.05
CA GLY A 5 19.61 17.30 1.79
C GLY A 5 19.39 16.87 3.23
N THR A 6 19.47 17.83 4.16
CA THR A 6 19.24 17.61 5.58
C THR A 6 17.92 18.24 5.99
N THR A 7 17.29 17.67 7.01
CA THR A 7 16.03 18.16 7.57
C THR A 7 16.01 17.85 9.06
N GLN A 8 15.09 18.45 9.79
CA GLN A 8 14.94 18.25 11.23
C GLN A 8 13.66 17.47 11.54
N LEU A 9 13.68 16.74 12.65
CA LEU A 9 12.50 16.10 13.19
C LEU A 9 11.66 17.16 13.92
N SER A 10 10.41 17.33 13.50
CA SER A 10 9.48 18.21 14.19
C SER A 10 9.10 17.65 15.56
N SER A 11 8.55 18.50 16.43
CA SER A 11 8.02 18.08 17.74
C SER A 11 6.92 17.01 17.65
N LYS A 12 6.24 16.92 16.50
CA LYS A 12 5.22 15.90 16.20
C LYS A 12 5.80 14.66 15.54
N GLY A 13 7.13 14.54 15.46
CA GLY A 13 7.82 13.42 14.84
C GLY A 13 7.78 13.43 13.31
N GLN A 14 7.52 14.59 12.69
CA GLN A 14 7.46 14.70 11.22
C GLN A 14 8.82 15.10 10.66
N VAL A 15 9.14 14.61 9.47
CA VAL A 15 10.38 14.90 8.76
C VAL A 15 10.00 15.49 7.40
N VAL A 16 10.57 16.64 7.05
CA VAL A 16 10.33 17.27 5.74
C VAL A 16 11.29 16.66 4.72
N ILE A 17 10.77 16.10 3.62
CA ILE A 17 11.59 15.65 2.50
C ILE A 17 11.97 16.86 1.64
N PRO A 18 13.27 17.17 1.47
CA PRO A 18 13.71 18.29 0.64
C PRO A 18 13.20 18.21 -0.79
N GLU A 19 12.88 19.37 -1.38
CA GLU A 19 12.25 19.46 -2.71
C GLU A 19 13.03 18.72 -3.79
N ALA A 20 14.36 18.87 -3.82
CA ALA A 20 15.22 18.19 -4.80
C ALA A 20 15.10 16.66 -4.74
N ILE A 21 14.91 16.09 -3.54
CA ILE A 21 14.70 14.65 -3.34
C ILE A 21 13.27 14.28 -3.74
N ARG A 22 12.28 15.10 -3.37
CA ARG A 22 10.86 14.89 -3.71
C ARG A 22 10.64 14.82 -5.22
N VAL A 23 11.16 15.78 -5.97
CA VAL A 23 11.02 15.86 -7.44
C VAL A 23 11.70 14.68 -8.11
N ARG A 24 12.93 14.38 -7.71
CA ARG A 24 13.71 13.29 -8.30
C ARG A 24 13.08 11.91 -8.10
N LEU A 25 12.50 11.67 -6.92
CA LEU A 25 11.86 10.40 -6.58
C LEU A 25 10.37 10.37 -6.97
N GLY A 26 9.84 11.42 -7.61
CA GLY A 26 8.44 11.49 -8.02
C GLY A 26 7.45 11.39 -6.87
N LEU A 27 7.82 11.87 -5.68
CA LEU A 27 7.01 11.73 -4.47
C LEU A 27 5.88 12.77 -4.49
N ASN A 28 4.64 12.28 -4.50
CA ASN A 28 3.44 13.09 -4.49
C ASN A 28 2.77 13.07 -3.11
N PRO A 29 1.96 14.08 -2.76
CA PRO A 29 1.08 14.01 -1.59
C PRO A 29 0.23 12.73 -1.64
N GLY A 30 0.22 11.98 -0.53
CA GLY A 30 -0.49 10.69 -0.45
C GLY A 30 0.33 9.46 -0.83
N CYS A 31 1.58 9.61 -1.29
CA CYS A 31 2.50 8.48 -1.41
C CYS A 31 2.61 7.72 -0.08
N ARG A 32 2.49 6.39 -0.15
CA ARG A 32 2.68 5.49 0.99
C ARG A 32 4.10 4.95 0.97
N PHE A 33 4.64 4.67 2.14
CA PHE A 33 5.98 4.12 2.29
C PHE A 33 5.96 2.88 3.17
N VAL A 34 6.79 1.89 2.84
CA VAL A 34 7.30 0.96 3.83
C VAL A 34 8.40 1.69 4.59
N VAL A 35 8.27 1.73 5.92
CA VAL A 35 9.26 2.31 6.81
C VAL A 35 10.02 1.18 7.49
N VAL A 36 11.33 1.12 7.27
CA VAL A 36 12.21 0.13 7.91
C VAL A 36 13.27 0.87 8.72
N ALA A 37 13.41 0.53 10.00
CA ALA A 37 14.42 1.09 10.88
C ALA A 37 15.44 0.00 11.26
N SER A 38 16.72 0.24 11.02
CA SER A 38 17.79 -0.68 11.40
C SER A 38 19.12 0.06 11.56
N LYS A 39 19.89 -0.26 12.61
CA LYS A 39 21.26 0.24 12.85
C LYS A 39 21.41 1.77 12.67
N GLY A 40 20.50 2.55 13.26
CA GLY A 40 20.54 4.02 13.17
C GLY A 40 20.09 4.60 11.82
N THR A 41 19.59 3.76 10.91
CA THR A 41 19.10 4.16 9.59
C THR A 41 17.59 3.96 9.52
N VAL A 42 16.89 4.94 8.92
CA VAL A 42 15.49 4.82 8.52
C VAL A 42 15.43 4.82 6.99
N ILE A 43 14.84 3.78 6.43
CA ILE A 43 14.62 3.63 4.99
C ILE A 43 13.13 3.85 4.72
N LEU A 44 12.83 4.79 3.83
CA LEU A 44 11.50 5.03 3.28
C LEU A 44 11.47 4.48 1.86
N LYS A 45 10.77 3.37 1.65
CA LYS A 45 10.58 2.79 0.31
C LYS A 45 9.15 3.05 -0.15
N VAL A 46 9.00 3.70 -1.31
CA VAL A 46 7.67 3.96 -1.91
C VAL A 46 6.93 2.64 -2.13
N VAL A 47 5.66 2.61 -1.72
CA VAL A 47 4.72 1.53 -2.03
C VAL A 47 3.89 1.97 -3.22
N GLU A 48 4.22 1.41 -4.38
CA GLU A 48 3.36 1.50 -5.55
C GLU A 48 2.16 0.57 -5.38
N ALA A 49 0.98 1.05 -5.73
CA ALA A 49 -0.18 0.18 -5.81
C ALA A 49 0.08 -0.85 -6.91
N PRO A 50 -0.26 -2.13 -6.70
CA PRO A 50 -0.23 -3.10 -7.79
C PRO A 50 -1.11 -2.60 -8.92
N ASP A 51 -0.64 -2.69 -10.16
CA ASP A 51 -1.47 -2.37 -11.32
C ASP A 51 -2.67 -3.34 -11.36
N PRO A 52 -3.93 -2.85 -11.24
CA PRO A 52 -5.10 -3.71 -11.29
C PRO A 52 -5.19 -4.52 -12.59
N ALA A 53 -4.67 -4.00 -13.70
CA ALA A 53 -4.66 -4.71 -14.98
C ALA A 53 -3.77 -5.96 -14.94
N ALA A 54 -2.69 -5.93 -14.15
CA ALA A 54 -1.82 -7.09 -13.94
C ALA A 54 -2.56 -8.28 -13.29
N PHE A 55 -3.65 -8.03 -12.56
CA PHE A 55 -4.46 -9.07 -11.90
C PHE A 55 -5.68 -9.51 -12.71
N SER A 56 -5.90 -8.94 -13.89
CA SER A 56 -7.12 -9.17 -14.69
C SER A 56 -7.36 -10.65 -15.01
N ALA A 57 -6.32 -11.37 -15.44
CA ALA A 57 -6.40 -12.79 -15.77
C ALA A 57 -6.76 -13.65 -14.55
N LEU A 58 -6.08 -13.42 -13.42
CA LEU A 58 -6.34 -14.11 -12.15
C LEU A 58 -7.75 -13.83 -11.63
N LEU A 59 -8.21 -12.58 -11.70
CA LEU A 59 -9.57 -12.20 -11.34
C LEU A 59 -10.61 -12.86 -12.26
N ALA A 60 -10.34 -12.99 -13.56
CA ALA A 60 -11.23 -13.66 -14.50
C ALA A 60 -11.38 -15.15 -14.16
N GLU A 61 -10.27 -15.82 -13.82
CA GLU A 61 -10.29 -17.21 -13.39
C GLU A 61 -11.06 -17.40 -12.08
N ALA A 62 -10.75 -16.60 -11.05
CA ALA A 62 -11.45 -16.63 -9.77
C ALA A 62 -12.96 -16.44 -9.94
N ARG A 63 -13.39 -15.53 -10.83
CA ARG A 63 -14.82 -15.32 -11.17
C ARG A 63 -15.45 -16.54 -11.84
N ARG A 64 -14.74 -17.23 -12.74
CA ARG A 64 -15.23 -18.48 -13.35
C ARG A 64 -15.42 -19.57 -12.30
N SER A 65 -14.44 -19.76 -11.43
CA SER A 65 -14.50 -20.73 -10.34
C SER A 65 -15.64 -20.42 -9.36
N ALA A 66 -15.82 -19.16 -8.99
CA ALA A 66 -16.93 -18.74 -8.13
C ALA A 66 -18.30 -19.03 -8.74
N ARG A 67 -18.47 -18.77 -10.06
CA ARG A 67 -19.72 -19.10 -10.78
C ARG A 67 -19.99 -20.60 -10.81
N LYS A 68 -18.97 -21.43 -11.07
CA LYS A 68 -19.09 -22.90 -11.04
C LYS A 68 -19.47 -23.42 -9.65
N ALA A 69 -18.96 -22.77 -8.60
CA ALA A 69 -19.30 -23.09 -7.21
C ALA A 69 -20.64 -22.49 -6.74
N GLY A 70 -21.36 -21.75 -7.59
CA GLY A 70 -22.64 -21.13 -7.25
C GLY A 70 -22.55 -19.96 -6.27
N LEU A 71 -21.34 -19.44 -6.01
CA LEU A 71 -21.11 -18.37 -5.03
C LEU A 71 -21.69 -17.04 -5.50
N ARG A 72 -22.35 -16.33 -4.58
CA ARG A 72 -22.99 -15.03 -4.76
C ARG A 72 -22.40 -14.01 -3.80
N GLN A 73 -22.60 -12.72 -4.10
CA GLN A 73 -22.12 -11.62 -3.24
C GLN A 73 -22.66 -11.70 -1.81
N ARG A 74 -23.91 -12.16 -1.63
CA ARG A 74 -24.51 -12.34 -0.30
C ARG A 74 -23.74 -13.33 0.57
N ASP A 75 -23.16 -14.37 -0.03
CA ASP A 75 -22.44 -15.43 0.69
C ASP A 75 -21.15 -14.86 1.33
N VAL A 76 -20.54 -13.86 0.67
CA VAL A 76 -19.40 -13.11 1.21
C VAL A 76 -19.84 -12.25 2.39
N ALA A 77 -20.92 -11.49 2.25
CA ALA A 77 -21.43 -10.62 3.31
C ALA A 77 -21.82 -11.42 4.57
N GLU A 78 -22.46 -12.57 4.38
CA GLU A 78 -22.82 -13.50 5.46
C GLU A 78 -21.57 -14.07 6.15
N SER A 79 -20.57 -14.48 5.38
CA SER A 79 -19.30 -14.99 5.92
C SER A 79 -18.57 -13.94 6.77
N VAL A 80 -18.50 -12.68 6.29
CA VAL A 80 -17.90 -11.57 7.03
C VAL A 80 -18.67 -11.28 8.32
N ARG A 81 -20.02 -11.26 8.25
CA ARG A 81 -20.88 -11.04 9.42
C ARG A 81 -20.66 -12.15 10.46
N ARG A 82 -20.60 -13.41 10.03
CA ARG A 82 -20.37 -14.57 10.90
C ARG A 82 -19.04 -14.49 11.65
N VAL A 83 -17.97 -14.04 11.00
CA VAL A 83 -16.65 -13.89 11.64
C VAL A 83 -16.65 -12.70 12.61
N ARG A 84 -17.23 -11.56 12.20
CA ARG A 84 -17.26 -10.34 13.03
C ARG A 84 -18.19 -10.45 14.25
N GLY A 85 -19.29 -11.20 14.14
CA GLY A 85 -20.21 -11.46 15.24
C GLY A 85 -19.75 -12.52 16.24
N LYS A 86 -18.59 -13.15 16.02
CA LYS A 86 -17.93 -14.06 16.97
C LYS A 86 -16.95 -13.33 17.90
N ARG A 87 -16.99 -12.00 17.93
CA ARG A 87 -16.29 -11.16 18.91
C ARG A 87 -17.27 -10.69 19.98
#